data_AF-A0A2V5PSN7-F1
#
_entry.id   AF-A0A2V5PSN7-F1
#
_cell.length_a   1.000
_cell.length_b   1.000
_cell.length_c   1.000
_cell.angle_alpha   90.00
_cell.angle_beta   90.00
_cell.angle_gamma   90.00
#
_symmetry.space_group_name_H-M   'P 1'
#
loop_
_entity.id
_entity.type
_entity.pdbx_description
1 polymer ?
#
loop_
_entity_poly.entity_id
_entity_poly.type
_entity_poly.pdbx_seq_one_letter_code
_entity_poly.pdbx_strand_id
1 'polypeptide(L)'
;MQSARQQWLSLPPAARQNFQRNAERWLRMSPQERQIMRQREAMRREQIQRETEAALRDSGLLLDPEKRALFESRYTQERRKMEQSLRQQIETERQQQLPALIQQLKREFQPQQPNSSTTVKPTESPKSGK
;
A
#
# COMPACT_ATOMS: atom_id res chain seq x y z
N MET A 1 15.52 26.71 -14.73
CA MET A 1 14.26 26.00 -14.40
C MET A 1 13.89 25.13 -15.60
N GLN A 2 13.98 23.80 -15.49
CA GLN A 2 13.46 22.92 -16.56
C GLN A 2 11.93 23.02 -16.59
N SER A 3 11.33 23.11 -17.78
CA SER A 3 9.88 23.18 -17.89
C SER A 3 9.25 21.82 -17.51
N ALA A 4 8.01 21.84 -17.00
CA ALA A 4 7.28 20.60 -16.67
C ALA A 4 7.22 19.62 -17.86
N ARG A 5 7.20 20.14 -19.09
CA ARG A 5 7.24 19.37 -20.33
C ARG A 5 8.58 18.65 -20.52
N GLN A 6 9.71 19.28 -20.19
CA GLN A 6 11.02 18.65 -20.28
C GLN A 6 11.20 17.56 -19.21
N GLN A 7 10.73 17.82 -17.99
CA GLN A 7 10.72 16.82 -16.92
C GLN A 7 9.88 15.60 -17.30
N TRP A 8 8.69 15.82 -17.88
CA TRP A 8 7.85 14.75 -18.41
C TRP A 8 8.55 13.86 -19.43
N LEU A 9 9.21 14.48 -20.42
CA LEU A 9 9.90 13.76 -21.49
C LEU A 9 11.13 12.99 -20.98
N SER A 10 11.76 13.47 -19.90
CA SER A 10 12.91 12.80 -19.27
C SER A 10 12.54 11.54 -18.48
N LEU A 11 11.24 11.34 -18.16
CA LEU A 11 10.81 10.15 -17.43
C LEU A 11 10.92 8.89 -18.32
N PRO A 12 11.27 7.72 -17.75
CA PRO A 12 11.14 6.45 -18.44
C PRO A 12 9.70 6.20 -18.92
N PRO A 13 9.48 5.47 -20.03
CA PRO A 13 8.13 5.24 -20.58
C PRO A 13 7.14 4.67 -19.55
N ALA A 14 7.55 3.71 -18.72
CA ALA A 14 6.71 3.15 -17.66
C ALA A 14 6.32 4.18 -16.59
N ALA A 15 7.22 5.10 -16.26
CA ALA A 15 6.95 6.18 -15.31
C ALA A 15 5.94 7.19 -15.87
N ARG A 16 6.01 7.49 -17.18
CA ARG A 16 5.01 8.32 -17.87
C ARG A 16 3.63 7.66 -17.83
N GLN A 17 3.53 6.38 -18.14
CA GLN A 17 2.24 5.66 -18.06
C GLN A 17 1.67 5.67 -16.65
N ASN A 18 2.50 5.44 -15.62
CA ASN A 18 2.07 5.53 -14.22
C ASN A 18 1.52 6.91 -13.86
N PHE A 19 2.20 7.97 -14.29
CA PHE A 19 1.73 9.33 -14.04
C PHE A 19 0.41 9.62 -14.76
N GLN A 20 0.24 9.20 -16.02
CA GLN A 20 -1.04 9.34 -16.74
C GLN A 20 -2.17 8.66 -15.97
N ARG A 21 -1.99 7.40 -15.57
CA ARG A 21 -2.98 6.67 -14.76
C ARG A 21 -3.30 7.37 -13.44
N ASN A 22 -2.28 7.87 -12.74
CA ASN A 22 -2.48 8.60 -11.48
C ASN A 22 -3.19 9.94 -11.68
N ALA A 23 -2.91 10.66 -12.78
CA ALA A 23 -3.58 11.90 -13.12
C ALA A 23 -5.05 11.67 -13.46
N GLU A 24 -5.36 10.64 -14.25
CA GLU A 24 -6.74 10.23 -14.53
C GLU A 24 -7.48 9.86 -13.25
N ARG A 25 -6.85 9.09 -12.36
CA ARG A 25 -7.42 8.76 -11.05
C ARG A 25 -7.69 10.01 -10.23
N TRP A 26 -6.77 10.96 -10.20
CA TRP A 26 -6.92 12.23 -9.49
C TRP A 26 -8.12 13.05 -10.02
N LEU A 27 -8.27 13.14 -11.34
CA LEU A 27 -9.39 13.84 -11.98
C LEU A 27 -10.74 13.19 -11.65
N ARG A 28 -10.77 11.87 -11.46
CA ARG A 28 -11.99 11.13 -11.07
C ARG A 28 -12.30 11.15 -9.56
N MET A 29 -11.32 11.48 -8.71
CA MET A 29 -11.55 11.60 -7.26
C MET A 29 -12.48 12.77 -6.93
N SER A 30 -13.36 12.56 -5.96
CA SER A 30 -14.16 13.59 -5.30
C SER A 30 -13.29 14.63 -4.57
N PRO A 31 -13.83 15.84 -4.29
CA PRO A 31 -13.12 16.84 -3.50
C PRO A 31 -12.65 16.33 -2.13
N GLN A 32 -13.45 15.48 -1.48
CA GLN A 32 -13.16 14.89 -0.18
C GLN A 32 -11.99 13.90 -0.27
N GLU A 33 -11.99 13.01 -1.27
CA GLU A 33 -10.86 12.10 -1.50
C GLU A 33 -9.56 12.86 -1.80
N ARG A 34 -9.63 13.91 -2.63
CA ARG A 34 -8.48 14.78 -2.89
C ARG A 34 -7.99 15.48 -1.61
N GLN A 35 -8.89 15.88 -0.73
CA GLN A 35 -8.53 16.48 0.56
C GLN A 35 -7.77 15.49 1.45
N ILE A 36 -8.25 14.26 1.56
CA ILE A 36 -7.58 13.19 2.31
C ILE A 36 -6.18 12.94 1.74
N MET A 37 -6.05 12.86 0.41
CA MET A 37 -4.73 12.67 -0.23
C MET A 37 -3.78 13.85 0.04
N ARG A 38 -4.27 15.09 0.00
CA ARG A 38 -3.47 16.28 0.35
C ARG A 38 -3.01 16.25 1.80
N GLN A 39 -3.89 15.89 2.74
CA GLN A 39 -3.53 15.76 4.15
C GLN A 39 -2.47 14.69 4.38
N ARG A 40 -2.61 13.53 3.74
CA ARG A 40 -1.62 12.45 3.80
C ARG A 40 -0.26 12.91 3.27
N GLU A 41 -0.24 13.62 2.14
CA GLU A 41 0.99 14.16 1.58
C GLU A 41 1.60 15.25 2.47
N ALA A 42 0.80 16.10 3.11
CA ALA A 42 1.29 17.11 4.06
C ALA A 42 1.98 16.45 5.27
N MET A 43 1.33 15.45 5.88
CA MET A 43 1.92 14.69 6.98
C MET A 43 3.22 13.97 6.55
N ARG A 44 3.23 13.37 5.36
CA ARG A 44 4.42 12.73 4.81
C ARG A 44 5.58 13.72 4.65
N ARG A 45 5.31 14.92 4.11
CA ARG A 45 6.32 15.96 3.92
C ARG A 45 6.91 16.42 5.24
N GLU A 46 6.05 16.66 6.23
CA GLU A 46 6.48 17.04 7.56
C GLU A 46 7.35 15.95 8.21
N GLN A 47 6.95 14.69 8.09
CA GLN A 47 7.75 13.57 8.57
C GLN A 47 9.13 13.51 7.90
N ILE A 48 9.19 13.61 6.57
CA ILE A 48 10.45 13.61 5.82
C ILE A 48 11.35 14.76 6.29
N GLN A 49 10.79 15.95 6.49
CA GLN A 49 11.55 17.09 6.96
C GLN A 49 12.16 16.80 8.35
N ARG A 50 11.36 16.33 9.31
CA ARG A 50 11.84 15.98 10.66
C ARG A 50 12.92 14.90 10.63
N GLU A 51 12.75 13.87 9.80
CA GLU A 51 13.74 12.80 9.61
C GLU A 51 15.04 13.34 8.99
N THR A 52 14.94 14.23 8.01
CA THR A 52 16.11 14.82 7.34
C THR A 52 16.89 15.71 8.30
N GLU A 53 16.18 16.52 9.08
CA GLU A 53 16.80 17.37 10.12
C GLU A 53 17.45 16.53 11.21
N ALA A 54 16.83 15.43 11.63
CA ALA A 54 17.42 14.48 12.57
C ALA A 54 18.70 13.87 11.99
N ALA A 55 18.65 13.34 10.76
CA ALA A 55 19.82 12.77 10.10
C ALA A 55 20.97 13.77 9.96
N LEU A 56 20.67 15.05 9.68
CA LEU A 56 21.70 16.09 9.62
C LEU A 56 22.31 16.36 11.01
N ARG A 57 21.50 16.46 12.06
CA ARG A 57 22.00 16.62 13.44
C ARG A 57 22.86 15.45 13.86
N ASP A 58 22.38 14.22 13.63
CA ASP A 58 23.05 12.99 14.03
C ASP A 58 24.34 12.75 13.24
N SER A 59 24.45 13.31 12.03
CA SER A 59 25.68 13.26 11.24
C SER A 59 26.84 14.09 11.83
N GLY A 60 26.55 15.02 12.75
CA GLY A 60 27.54 15.94 13.32
C GLY A 60 28.11 16.97 12.32
N LEU A 61 27.55 17.04 11.10
CA LEU A 61 28.04 17.95 10.06
C LEU A 61 27.65 19.39 10.36
N LEU A 62 28.63 20.29 10.33
CA LEU A 62 28.41 21.74 10.29
C LEU A 62 28.42 22.20 8.84
N LEU A 63 27.23 22.39 8.28
CA LEU A 63 27.05 22.77 6.88
C LEU A 63 26.61 24.23 6.76
N ASP A 64 27.17 24.93 5.77
CA ASP A 64 26.62 26.18 5.28
C ASP A 64 25.23 25.96 4.63
N PRO A 65 24.43 27.02 4.40
CA PRO A 65 23.07 26.87 3.86
C PRO A 65 22.99 26.15 2.51
N GLU A 66 24.00 26.31 1.65
CA GLU A 66 24.02 25.68 0.32
C GLU A 66 24.27 24.17 0.42
N LYS A 67 25.29 23.77 1.19
CA LYS A 67 25.59 22.35 1.46
C LYS A 67 24.48 21.68 2.24
N ARG A 68 23.80 22.41 3.12
CA ARG A 68 22.60 21.93 3.81
C ARG A 68 21.49 21.60 2.82
N ALA A 69 21.17 22.51 1.91
CA ALA A 69 20.15 22.26 0.88
C ALA A 69 20.52 21.07 -0.02
N LEU A 70 21.81 20.92 -0.35
CA LEU A 70 22.30 19.75 -1.09
C LEU A 70 22.13 18.45 -0.29
N PHE A 71 22.48 18.45 1.00
CA PHE A 71 22.28 17.31 1.89
C PHE A 71 20.81 16.91 1.94
N GLU A 72 19.90 17.85 2.19
CA GLU A 72 18.46 17.59 2.30
C GLU A 72 17.88 17.01 1.00
N SER A 73 18.31 17.56 -0.15
CA SER A 73 17.94 17.06 -1.48
C SER A 73 18.42 15.62 -1.70
N ARG A 74 19.69 15.33 -1.38
CA ARG A 74 20.28 13.99 -1.54
C ARG A 74 19.66 12.98 -0.59
N TYR A 75 19.46 13.34 0.67
CA TYR A 75 18.80 12.50 1.66
C TYR A 75 17.40 12.09 1.18
N THR A 76 16.60 13.06 0.72
CA THR A 76 15.26 12.80 0.20
C THR A 76 15.29 11.90 -1.03
N GLN A 77 16.27 12.08 -1.93
CA GLN A 77 16.43 11.25 -3.12
C GLN A 77 16.75 9.79 -2.76
N GLU A 78 17.73 9.56 -1.88
CA GLU A 78 18.13 8.20 -1.49
C GLU A 78 17.03 7.50 -0.68
N ARG A 79 16.35 8.24 0.22
CA ARG A 79 15.18 7.75 0.94
C ARG A 79 14.08 7.25 -0.02
N ARG A 80 13.79 8.00 -1.09
CA ARG A 80 12.79 7.57 -2.10
C ARG A 80 13.20 6.27 -2.80
N LYS A 81 14.48 6.10 -3.11
CA LYS A 81 14.99 4.86 -3.72
C LYS A 81 14.85 3.67 -2.76
N MET A 82 15.23 3.86 -1.49
CA MET A 82 15.06 2.83 -0.45
C MET A 82 13.59 2.46 -0.29
N GLU A 83 12.69 3.43 -0.14
CA GLU A 83 11.25 3.17 -0.03
C GLU A 83 10.68 2.43 -1.24
N GLN A 84 11.15 2.76 -2.45
CA GLN A 84 10.69 2.07 -3.67
C GLN A 84 11.12 0.60 -3.68
N SER A 85 12.38 0.32 -3.31
CA SER A 85 12.88 -1.04 -3.21
C SER A 85 12.15 -1.84 -2.14
N LEU A 86 11.96 -1.27 -0.95
CA LEU A 86 11.21 -1.89 0.14
C LEU A 86 9.76 -2.19 -0.26
N ARG A 87 9.08 -1.27 -0.97
CA ARG A 87 7.71 -1.51 -1.45
C ARG A 87 7.65 -2.71 -2.41
N GLN A 88 8.64 -2.84 -3.29
CA GLN A 88 8.70 -3.98 -4.22
C GLN A 88 8.92 -5.29 -3.46
N GLN A 89 9.87 -5.31 -2.51
CA GLN A 89 10.14 -6.49 -1.68
C GLN A 89 8.90 -6.91 -0.89
N ILE A 90 8.27 -5.97 -0.17
CA ILE A 90 7.05 -6.23 0.60
C ILE A 90 5.92 -6.74 -0.31
N GLU A 91 5.77 -6.18 -1.52
CA GLU A 91 4.75 -6.64 -2.47
C GLU A 91 5.04 -8.07 -2.94
N THR A 92 6.29 -8.39 -3.26
CA THR A 92 6.71 -9.74 -3.63
C THR A 92 6.44 -10.74 -2.51
N GLU A 93 6.86 -10.43 -1.28
CA GLU A 93 6.61 -11.29 -0.12
C GLU A 93 5.11 -11.47 0.14
N ARG A 94 4.34 -10.38 0.04
CA ARG A 94 2.88 -10.44 0.18
C ARG A 94 2.26 -11.38 -0.85
N GLN A 95 2.67 -11.27 -2.12
CA GLN A 95 2.14 -12.14 -3.19
C GLN A 95 2.46 -13.61 -2.99
N GLN A 96 3.61 -13.93 -2.38
CA GLN A 96 3.98 -15.31 -2.04
C GLN A 96 3.11 -15.87 -0.90
N GLN A 97 2.79 -15.05 0.11
CA GLN A 97 2.05 -15.48 1.30
C GLN A 97 0.52 -15.45 1.12
N LEU A 98 0.03 -14.61 0.20
CA LEU A 98 -1.40 -14.38 0.02
C LEU A 98 -2.21 -15.65 -0.31
N PRO A 99 -1.75 -16.58 -1.16
CA PRO A 99 -2.50 -17.80 -1.44
C PRO A 99 -2.69 -18.68 -0.20
N ALA A 100 -1.67 -18.81 0.64
CA ALA A 100 -1.74 -19.60 1.87
C ALA A 100 -2.77 -18.99 2.84
N LEU A 101 -2.72 -17.66 3.01
CA LEU A 101 -3.73 -16.93 3.80
C LEU A 101 -5.14 -17.16 3.25
N ILE A 102 -5.34 -17.07 1.93
CA ILE A 102 -6.65 -17.32 1.31
C ILE A 102 -7.13 -18.75 1.58
N GLN A 103 -6.26 -19.76 1.52
CA GLN A 103 -6.63 -21.14 1.81
C GLN A 103 -7.00 -21.35 3.27
N GLN A 104 -6.28 -20.71 4.19
CA GLN A 104 -6.63 -20.72 5.61
C GLN A 104 -8.01 -20.10 5.84
N LEU A 105 -8.23 -18.90 5.31
CA LEU A 105 -9.52 -18.21 5.41
C LEU A 105 -10.65 -19.04 4.77
N LYS A 106 -10.40 -19.71 3.64
CA LYS A 106 -11.40 -20.63 3.06
C LYS A 106 -11.78 -21.73 4.03
N ARG A 107 -10.84 -22.37 4.72
CA ARG A 107 -11.15 -23.43 5.70
C ARG A 107 -11.91 -22.89 6.91
N GLU A 108 -11.51 -21.73 7.42
CA GLU A 108 -12.17 -21.10 8.58
C GLU A 108 -13.62 -20.70 8.30
N PHE A 109 -13.90 -20.23 7.08
CA PHE A 109 -15.22 -19.72 6.69
C PHE A 109 -16.02 -20.68 5.81
N GLN A 110 -15.54 -21.89 5.55
CA GLN A 110 -16.31 -22.91 4.83
C GLN A 110 -17.34 -23.50 5.80
N PRO A 111 -18.65 -23.33 5.55
CA PRO A 111 -19.67 -23.88 6.43
C PRO A 111 -19.54 -25.40 6.50
N GLN A 112 -19.51 -25.97 7.72
CA GLN A 112 -19.67 -27.41 7.89
C GLN A 112 -20.99 -27.81 7.23
N GLN A 113 -20.90 -28.58 6.14
CA GLN A 113 -22.05 -29.28 5.59
C GLN A 113 -22.59 -30.20 6.69
N PRO A 114 -23.85 -30.05 7.14
CA PRO A 114 -24.43 -30.98 8.07
C PRO A 114 -24.83 -32.22 7.27
N ASN A 115 -23.98 -33.25 7.17
CA ASN A 115 -24.44 -34.51 6.62
C ASN A 115 -23.90 -35.74 7.37
N SER A 116 -24.86 -36.40 8.02
CA SER A 116 -25.05 -37.85 8.11
C SER A 116 -24.06 -38.68 8.94
N SER A 117 -24.41 -38.91 10.20
CA SER A 117 -24.31 -40.24 10.83
C SER A 117 -25.10 -40.31 12.15
N THR A 118 -26.43 -40.39 12.04
CA THR A 118 -27.21 -41.24 12.95
C THR A 118 -28.38 -41.80 12.17
N THR A 119 -28.17 -43.02 11.68
CA THR A 119 -29.18 -43.93 11.17
C THR A 119 -30.19 -44.20 12.28
N VAL A 120 -31.28 -43.44 12.34
CA VAL A 120 -32.49 -43.83 13.09
C VAL A 120 -33.41 -44.59 12.14
N LYS A 121 -33.33 -45.91 12.29
CA LYS A 121 -34.22 -46.98 11.86
C LYS A 121 -35.68 -46.52 11.62
N PRO A 122 -36.32 -46.86 10.48
CA PRO A 122 -37.74 -46.61 10.30
C PRO A 122 -38.51 -47.58 11.20
N THR A 123 -39.26 -47.04 12.16
CA THR A 123 -40.21 -47.85 12.95
C THR A 123 -41.60 -47.51 12.47
N GLU A 124 -42.28 -48.53 11.97
CA GLU A 124 -43.65 -48.55 11.49
C GLU A 124 -44.64 -47.87 12.44
N SER A 125 -45.67 -47.29 11.84
CA SER A 125 -46.91 -46.91 12.51
C SER A 125 -47.55 -48.09 13.24
N PRO A 126 -48.37 -47.83 14.26
CA PRO A 126 -49.71 -48.38 14.16
C PRO A 126 -50.82 -47.35 14.42
N LYS A 127 -51.88 -47.62 13.69
CA LYS A 127 -53.20 -47.00 13.64
C LYS A 127 -53.99 -47.37 14.90
N SER A 128 -54.54 -46.39 15.61
CA SER A 128 -55.71 -46.51 16.50
C SER A 128 -56.31 -45.11 16.63
N GLY A 129 -57.58 -44.82 16.35
CA GLY A 129 -58.75 -45.68 16.34
C GLY A 129 -59.55 -45.51 17.62
N LYS A 130 -60.07 -44.31 17.91
CA LYS A 130 -61.46 -44.04 18.33
C LYS A 130 -61.69 -42.54 18.44
#